data_AF-A0A957FMG0-F1
#
_entry.id   AF-A0A957FMG0-F1
#
_cell.length_a   1.000
_cell.length_b   1.000
_cell.length_c   1.000
_cell.angle_alpha   90.00
_cell.angle_beta   90.00
_cell.angle_gamma   90.00
#
_symmetry.space_group_name_H-M   'P 1'
#
loop_
_entity.id
_entity.type
_entity.pdbx_description
1 polymer ?
#
loop_
_entity_poly.entity_id
_entity_poly.type
_entity_poly.pdbx_seq_one_letter_code
_entity_poly.pdbx_strand_id
1 'polypeptide(L)'
;FATTGVILAAVYLLWMFQNVFMGPLDKEENKKLRDINGGELAIMLSFLLFIFWIGIAPAAYFGLMDSTVAKLVADLLSAAPLVLH
;
A
#
# COMPACT_ATOMS: atom_id res chain seq x y z
N PHE A 1 -6.83 18.08 -1.48
CA PHE A 1 -7.75 16.93 -1.33
C PHE A 1 -7.06 15.61 -0.95
N ALA A 2 -5.75 15.42 -1.18
CA ALA A 2 -5.06 14.18 -0.79
C ALA A 2 -5.03 13.91 0.73
N THR A 3 -4.91 14.95 1.56
CA THR A 3 -4.78 14.83 3.03
C THR A 3 -5.99 14.16 3.69
N THR A 4 -7.21 14.49 3.26
CA THR A 4 -8.44 13.91 3.83
C THR A 4 -8.51 12.41 3.58
N GLY A 5 -8.10 11.95 2.39
CA GLY A 5 -8.06 10.52 2.07
C GLY A 5 -7.10 9.74 2.98
N VAL A 6 -5.92 10.30 3.26
CA VAL A 6 -4.94 9.69 4.17
C VAL A 6 -5.48 9.60 5.60
N ILE A 7 -6.14 10.67 6.09
CA ILE A 7 -6.75 10.69 7.43
C ILE A 7 -7.85 9.62 7.54
N LEU A 8 -8.74 9.54 6.56
CA LEU A 8 -9.81 8.52 6.55
C LEU A 8 -9.25 7.09 6.49
N ALA A 9 -8.21 6.86 5.69
CA ALA A 9 -7.54 5.55 5.62
C ALA A 9 -6.95 5.16 6.98
N ALA A 10 -6.24 6.07 7.65
CA ALA A 10 -5.66 5.81 8.97
C ALA A 10 -6.74 5.50 10.02
N VAL A 11 -7.80 6.32 10.09
CA VAL A 11 -8.92 6.12 11.03
C VAL A 11 -9.60 4.77 10.79
N TYR A 12 -9.85 4.40 9.53
CA TYR A 12 -10.47 3.13 9.20
C TYR A 12 -9.58 1.93 9.57
N LEU A 13 -8.29 1.98 9.25
CA LEU A 13 -7.34 0.92 9.61
C LEU A 13 -7.24 0.74 11.13
N LEU A 14 -7.20 1.83 11.90
CA LEU A 14 -7.16 1.78 13.36
C LEU A 14 -8.46 1.21 13.95
N TRP A 15 -9.61 1.67 13.48
CA TRP A 15 -10.91 1.15 13.92
C TRP A 15 -11.04 -0.35 13.59
N MET A 16 -10.68 -0.76 12.37
CA MET A 16 -10.69 -2.17 11.97
C MET A 16 -9.76 -3.01 12.85
N PHE A 17 -8.52 -2.56 13.07
CA PHE A 17 -7.55 -3.30 13.87
C PHE A 17 -8.04 -3.52 15.30
N GLN A 18 -8.60 -2.49 15.93
CA GLN A 18 -9.17 -2.58 17.27
C GLN A 18 -10.34 -3.57 17.33
N ASN A 19 -11.26 -3.52 16.37
CA ASN A 19 -12.44 -4.39 16.38
C ASN A 19 -12.11 -5.86 16.03
N VAL A 20 -11.15 -6.10 15.14
CA VAL A 20 -10.80 -7.44 14.65
C VAL A 20 -9.84 -8.17 15.60
N PHE A 21 -8.81 -7.49 16.11
CA PHE A 21 -7.78 -8.12 16.93
C PHE A 21 -7.97 -7.92 18.44
N MET A 22 -8.57 -6.81 18.85
CA MET A 22 -8.73 -6.44 20.28
C MET A 22 -10.18 -6.57 20.77
N GLY A 23 -11.12 -6.91 19.89
CA GLY A 23 -12.53 -7.14 20.23
C GLY A 23 -12.76 -8.50 20.90
N PRO A 24 -13.89 -8.68 21.61
CA PRO A 24 -14.25 -9.98 22.18
C PRO A 24 -14.49 -11.02 21.07
N LEU A 25 -14.08 -12.27 21.31
CA LEU A 25 -14.37 -13.42 20.44
C LEU A 25 -15.88 -13.74 20.51
N ASP A 26 -16.67 -12.98 19.75
CA ASP A 26 -18.14 -13.04 19.77
C ASP A 26 -18.70 -14.22 18.95
N LYS A 27 -17.88 -14.80 18.06
CA LYS A 27 -18.28 -15.94 17.21
C LYS A 27 -17.62 -17.23 17.68
N GLU A 28 -18.42 -18.18 18.15
CA GLU A 28 -18.00 -19.55 18.52
C GLU A 28 -17.24 -20.26 17.37
N GLU A 29 -17.57 -19.95 16.11
CA GLU A 29 -16.88 -20.48 14.92
C GLU A 29 -15.41 -20.06 14.84
N ASN A 30 -15.09 -18.84 15.31
CA ASN A 30 -13.73 -18.32 15.29
C ASN A 30 -12.82 -19.00 16.33
N LYS A 31 -13.40 -19.66 17.34
CA LYS A 31 -12.64 -20.43 18.34
C LYS A 31 -11.99 -21.69 17.76
N LYS A 32 -12.45 -22.16 16.61
CA LYS A 32 -11.92 -23.34 15.90
C LYS A 32 -10.95 -22.97 14.78
N LEU A 33 -10.71 -21.68 14.55
CA LEU A 33 -9.71 -21.25 13.58
C LEU A 33 -8.34 -21.73 14.05
N ARG A 34 -7.67 -22.49 13.20
CA ARG A 34 -6.32 -22.96 13.46
C ARG A 34 -5.37 -21.75 13.42
N ASP A 35 -4.49 -21.67 14.40
CA ASP A 35 -3.45 -20.65 14.43
C ASP A 35 -2.55 -20.71 13.20
N ILE A 36 -1.92 -19.58 12.91
CA ILE A 36 -1.04 -19.40 11.76
C ILE A 36 0.02 -20.52 11.73
N ASN A 37 0.11 -21.21 10.60
CA ASN A 37 1.13 -22.24 10.39
C ASN A 37 2.48 -21.60 10.03
N GLY A 38 3.61 -22.26 10.33
CA GLY A 38 4.94 -21.72 10.06
C GLY A 38 5.19 -21.33 8.59
N GLY A 39 4.55 -22.03 7.65
CA GLY A 39 4.59 -21.68 6.22
C GLY A 39 3.82 -20.39 5.88
N GLU A 40 2.69 -20.15 6.54
CA GLU A 40 1.90 -18.91 6.36
C GLU A 40 2.66 -17.71 6.92
N LEU A 41 3.32 -17.89 8.07
CA LEU A 41 4.20 -16.89 8.66
C LEU A 41 5.37 -16.55 7.73
N ALA A 42 5.99 -17.56 7.09
CA ALA A 42 7.07 -17.32 6.13
C ALA A 42 6.62 -16.48 4.93
N ILE A 43 5.41 -16.69 4.42
CA ILE A 43 4.83 -15.88 3.34
C ILE A 43 4.59 -14.44 3.81
N MET A 44 4.00 -14.24 5.00
CA MET A 44 3.82 -12.90 5.57
C MET A 44 5.14 -12.16 5.75
N LEU A 45 6.16 -12.83 6.27
CA LEU A 45 7.49 -12.25 6.46
C LEU A 45 8.14 -11.88 5.12
N SER A 46 8.00 -12.70 4.10
CA SER A 46 8.49 -12.40 2.74
C SER A 46 7.90 -11.07 2.23
N PHE A 47 6.58 -10.88 2.33
CA PHE A 47 5.94 -9.61 1.96
C PHE A 47 6.44 -8.44 2.80
N LEU A 48 6.60 -8.63 4.12
CA LEU A 48 7.12 -7.60 5.01
C LEU A 48 8.51 -7.14 4.59
N LEU A 49 9.40 -8.09 4.24
CA LEU A 49 10.74 -7.78 3.75
C LEU A 49 10.71 -6.92 2.49
N PHE A 50 9.82 -7.20 1.54
CA PHE A 50 9.66 -6.37 0.34
C PHE A 50 9.16 -4.95 0.66
N ILE A 51 8.20 -4.81 1.59
CA ILE A 51 7.70 -3.49 2.02
C ILE A 51 8.84 -2.67 2.64
N PHE A 52 9.63 -3.27 3.53
CA PHE A 52 10.79 -2.59 4.13
C PHE A 52 11.87 -2.27 3.10
N TRP A 53 12.16 -3.18 2.18
CA TRP A 53 13.15 -2.97 1.12
C TRP A 53 12.82 -1.74 0.26
N ILE A 54 11.57 -1.64 -0.19
CA ILE A 54 11.08 -0.50 -0.98
C ILE A 54 11.07 0.79 -0.13
N GLY A 55 10.67 0.68 1.14
CA GLY A 55 10.60 1.82 2.05
C GLY A 55 11.97 2.43 2.41
N ILE A 56 13.00 1.61 2.57
CA ILE A 56 14.36 2.06 2.91
C ILE A 56 15.10 2.58 1.66
N ALA A 57 14.96 1.88 0.52
CA ALA A 57 15.66 2.22 -0.72
C ALA A 57 14.71 2.55 -1.88
N PRO A 58 13.87 3.59 -1.77
CA PRO A 58 12.90 3.94 -2.81
C PRO A 58 13.59 4.38 -4.11
N ALA A 59 14.77 5.02 -4.02
CA ALA A 59 15.50 5.58 -5.16
C ALA A 59 15.82 4.53 -6.24
N ALA A 60 16.06 3.28 -5.86
CA ALA A 60 16.30 2.18 -6.81
C ALA A 60 15.07 1.90 -7.70
N TYR A 61 13.86 2.11 -7.17
CA TYR A 61 12.61 1.93 -7.90
C TYR A 61 12.21 3.18 -8.68
N PHE A 62 12.36 4.37 -8.07
CA PHE A 62 12.03 5.63 -8.73
C PHE A 62 12.93 5.90 -9.95
N GLY A 63 14.22 5.59 -9.88
CA GLY A 63 15.13 5.77 -11.02
C GLY A 63 14.77 4.96 -12.27
N LEU A 64 14.08 3.83 -12.12
CA LEU A 64 13.55 3.05 -13.25
C LEU A 64 12.36 3.75 -13.92
N MET A 65 11.57 4.49 -13.15
CA MET A 65 10.39 5.21 -13.64
C MET A 65 10.74 6.58 -14.21
N ASP A 66 11.78 7.25 -13.70
CA ASP A 66 12.13 8.63 -14.05
C ASP A 66 12.24 8.86 -15.57
N SER A 67 12.89 7.96 -16.31
CA SER A 67 13.06 8.13 -17.76
C SER A 67 11.74 8.06 -18.54
N THR A 68 10.82 7.19 -18.13
CA THR A 68 9.50 7.02 -18.75
C THR A 68 8.58 8.17 -18.36
N VAL A 69 8.61 8.59 -17.09
CA VAL A 69 7.82 9.72 -16.59
C VAL A 69 8.28 11.02 -17.25
N ALA A 70 9.59 11.24 -17.39
CA ALA A 70 10.14 12.42 -18.05
C ALA A 70 9.71 12.50 -19.53
N LYS A 71 9.75 11.37 -20.26
CA LYS A 71 9.25 11.31 -21.64
C LYS A 71 7.75 11.60 -21.70
N LEU A 72 6.95 10.98 -20.84
CA LEU A 72 5.50 11.22 -20.79
C LEU A 72 5.17 12.69 -20.53
N VAL A 73 5.88 13.33 -19.59
CA VAL A 73 5.69 14.77 -19.32
C VAL A 73 6.10 15.62 -20.52
N ALA A 74 7.21 15.30 -21.19
CA ALA A 74 7.66 16.02 -22.39
C ALA A 74 6.65 15.90 -23.55
N ASP A 75 6.10 14.70 -23.78
CA ASP A 75 5.09 14.46 -24.80
C ASP A 75 3.81 15.26 -24.53
N LEU A 76 3.32 15.25 -23.28
CA LEU A 76 2.16 16.05 -22.88
C LEU A 76 2.37 17.55 -23.05
N LEU A 77 3.56 18.05 -22.70
CA LEU A 77 3.91 19.48 -22.87
C LEU A 77 4.02 19.88 -24.35
N SER A 78 4.43 18.96 -25.23
CA SER A 78 4.51 19.20 -26.67
C SER A 78 3.15 19.16 -27.38
N ALA A 79 2.19 18.39 -26.86
CA ALA A 79 0.82 18.32 -27.36
C ALA A 79 -0.10 19.43 -26.82
N ALA A 80 0.18 19.96 -25.61
CA ALA A 80 -0.56 21.06 -24.99
C ALA A 80 -0.68 22.36 -25.82
N PRO A 81 0.35 22.85 -26.56
CA PRO A 81 0.21 24.07 -27.37
C PRO A 81 -0.75 23.93 -28.56
N LEU A 82 -1.18 22.71 -28.91
CA LEU A 82 -2.05 22.45 -30.06
C LEU A 82 -3.55 22.45 -29.72
N VAL A 83 -3.91 22.50 -28.43
CA VAL A 83 -5.31 22.48 -27.94
C VAL A 83 -5.81 23.88 -27.53
N LEU A 84 -4.92 24.88 -27.45
CA LEU A 84 -5.24 26.28 -27.13
C LEU A 84 -5.42 27.19 -28.36
N HIS A 85 -5.55 26.61 -29.56
CA HIS A 85 -6.00 27.26 -30.81
C HIS A 85 -7.19 26.50 -31.39
#